data_AF-A0A1L8TLN5-F1
#
_entry.id   AF-A0A1L8TLN5-F1
#
_cell.length_a   1.000
_cell.length_b   1.000
_cell.length_c   1.000
_cell.angle_alpha   90.00
_cell.angle_beta   90.00
_cell.angle_gamma   90.00
#
_symmetry.space_group_name_H-M   'P 1'
#
loop_
_entity.id
_entity.type
_entity.pdbx_description
1 polymer ?
#
loop_
_entity_poly.entity_id
_entity_poly.type
_entity_poly.pdbx_seq_one_letter_code
_entity_poly.pdbx_strand_id
1 'polypeptide(L)'
;MIHINSKLDELNKRTTTAHELGHAVLHPDENTPMLSKSTIVSELKIEKEANYFATNLIIDKEKYFEECNYENARTYGLLNHYGLPEHFARYI
;
A
#
# COMPACT_ATOMS: atom_id res chain seq x y z
N MET A 1 17.98 -0.36 3.93
CA MET A 1 18.17 0.01 2.50
C MET A 1 16.93 -0.50 1.77
N ILE A 2 16.24 0.34 0.98
CA ILE A 2 15.03 -0.07 0.25
C ILE A 2 15.43 -0.56 -1.14
N HIS A 3 14.92 -1.71 -1.54
CA HIS A 3 15.16 -2.31 -2.85
C HIS A 3 13.85 -2.49 -3.59
N ILE A 4 13.78 -2.00 -4.83
CA ILE A 4 12.59 -2.13 -5.69
C ILE A 4 12.98 -2.89 -6.95
N ASN A 5 12.13 -3.83 -7.36
CA ASN A 5 12.33 -4.56 -8.60
C ASN A 5 12.17 -3.61 -9.81
N SER A 6 13.26 -3.40 -10.56
CA SER A 6 13.28 -2.48 -11.69
C SER A 6 12.38 -2.87 -12.86
N LYS A 7 11.93 -4.14 -12.91
CA LYS A 7 11.05 -4.67 -13.95
C LYS A 7 9.57 -4.35 -13.73
N LEU A 8 9.20 -3.82 -12.58
CA LEU A 8 7.82 -3.37 -12.31
C LEU A 8 7.50 -2.14 -13.18
N ASP A 9 6.24 -2.01 -13.58
CA ASP A 9 5.73 -0.74 -14.13
C ASP A 9 5.69 0.35 -13.04
N GLU A 10 5.57 1.61 -13.46
CA GLU A 10 5.66 2.76 -12.55
C GLU A 10 4.63 2.74 -11.43
N LEU A 11 3.44 2.22 -11.70
CA LEU A 11 2.38 2.17 -10.71
C LEU A 11 2.69 1.12 -9.64
N ASN A 12 3.11 -0.08 -10.06
CA ASN A 12 3.56 -1.10 -9.12
C ASN A 12 4.81 -0.66 -8.35
N LYS A 13 5.77 0.02 -8.99
CA LYS A 13 6.92 0.61 -8.28
C LYS A 13 6.49 1.59 -7.21
N ARG A 14 5.53 2.47 -7.48
CA ARG A 14 5.02 3.44 -6.50
C ARG A 14 4.41 2.74 -5.29
N THR A 15 3.56 1.74 -5.54
CA THR A 15 2.92 0.94 -4.48
C THR A 15 3.95 0.17 -3.66
N THR A 16 4.88 -0.54 -4.30
CA THR A 16 5.96 -1.25 -3.61
C THR A 16 6.85 -0.30 -2.83
N THR A 17 7.21 0.86 -3.39
CA THR A 17 8.05 1.85 -2.69
C THR A 17 7.38 2.37 -1.42
N ALA A 18 6.08 2.67 -1.48
CA ALA A 18 5.32 3.11 -0.31
C ALA A 18 5.20 2.00 0.75
N HIS A 19 5.06 0.74 0.32
CA HIS A 19 5.03 -0.43 1.19
C HIS A 19 6.38 -0.65 1.92
N GLU A 20 7.50 -0.66 1.18
CA GLU A 20 8.84 -0.78 1.79
C GLU A 20 9.18 0.39 2.71
N LEU A 21 8.71 1.60 2.37
CA LEU A 21 8.81 2.74 3.27
C LEU A 21 7.99 2.53 4.55
N GLY A 22 6.81 1.92 4.44
CA GLY A 22 6.00 1.50 5.59
C GLY A 22 6.75 0.56 6.52
N HIS A 23 7.47 -0.44 5.99
CA HIS A 23 8.36 -1.26 6.80
C HIS A 23 9.46 -0.44 7.48
N ALA A 24 10.16 0.42 6.73
CA ALA A 24 11.25 1.22 7.27
C ALA A 24 10.80 2.21 8.37
N VAL A 25 9.56 2.69 8.30
CA VAL A 25 9.00 3.66 9.27
C VAL A 25 8.35 2.96 10.47
N LEU A 26 7.50 1.95 10.23
CA LEU A 26 6.70 1.29 11.27
C LEU A 26 7.44 0.14 11.97
N HIS A 27 8.39 -0.48 11.29
CA HIS A 27 9.07 -1.70 11.73
C HIS A 27 10.59 -1.61 11.54
N PRO A 28 11.27 -0.58 12.08
CA PRO A 28 12.68 -0.31 11.82
C PRO A 28 13.63 -1.40 12.34
N ASP A 29 13.22 -2.15 13.36
CA ASP A 29 13.99 -3.23 14.00
C ASP A 29 13.66 -4.62 13.43
N GLU A 30 12.62 -4.73 12.61
CA GLU A 30 12.26 -5.98 11.95
C GLU A 30 13.05 -6.08 10.65
N ASN A 31 13.74 -7.21 10.46
CA ASN A 31 14.23 -7.53 9.12
C ASN A 31 13.03 -7.81 8.22
N THR A 32 13.12 -7.41 6.94
CA THR A 32 12.06 -7.59 5.92
C THR A 32 11.27 -8.88 6.17
N PRO A 33 9.94 -8.81 6.37
CA PRO A 33 9.16 -9.96 6.79
C PRO A 33 9.27 -11.07 5.74
N MET A 34 9.90 -12.19 6.10
CA MET A 34 9.99 -13.33 5.20
C MET A 34 9.07 -14.42 5.70
N LEU A 35 7.94 -14.58 5.00
CA LEU A 35 6.89 -15.55 5.36
C LEU A 35 7.45 -16.92 5.76
N SER A 36 7.33 -17.26 7.05
CA SER A 36 7.80 -18.52 7.64
C SER A 36 6.69 -19.18 8.46
N LYS A 37 6.66 -20.52 8.50
CA LYS A 37 5.61 -21.25 9.26
C LYS A 37 5.60 -20.91 10.76
N SER A 38 6.75 -20.55 11.34
CA SER A 38 6.89 -20.22 12.75
C SER A 38 6.45 -18.79 13.10
N THR A 39 6.44 -17.87 12.12
CA THR A 39 6.24 -16.43 12.33
C THR A 39 5.13 -15.85 11.46
N ILE A 40 4.38 -16.70 10.76
CA ILE A 40 3.34 -16.31 9.79
C ILE A 40 2.32 -15.31 10.34
N VAL A 41 1.96 -15.41 11.62
CA VAL A 41 0.96 -14.51 12.23
C VAL A 41 1.51 -13.10 12.40
N SER A 42 2.74 -12.96 12.92
CA SER A 42 3.39 -11.65 13.10
C SER A 42 3.77 -11.03 11.76
N GLU A 43 4.25 -11.83 10.82
CA GLU A 43 4.57 -11.38 9.47
C GLU A 43 3.33 -10.89 8.74
N LEU A 44 2.22 -11.64 8.76
CA LEU A 44 0.96 -11.19 8.16
C LEU A 44 0.41 -9.91 8.80
N LYS A 45 0.74 -9.64 10.07
CA LYS A 45 0.37 -8.38 10.72
C LYS A 45 1.23 -7.23 10.17
N ILE A 46 2.54 -7.39 10.16
CA ILE A 46 3.50 -6.39 9.64
C ILE A 46 3.19 -6.07 8.17
N GLU A 47 2.93 -7.08 7.34
CA GLU A 47 2.52 -6.92 5.94
C GLU A 47 1.23 -6.11 5.80
N LYS A 48 0.25 -6.33 6.68
CA LYS A 48 -1.00 -5.55 6.67
C LYS A 48 -0.78 -4.10 7.10
N GLU A 49 0.10 -3.86 8.07
CA GLU A 49 0.44 -2.53 8.56
C GLU A 49 1.20 -1.73 7.49
N ALA A 50 2.15 -2.35 6.79
CA ALA A 50 2.84 -1.74 5.65
C ALA A 50 1.90 -1.44 4.47
N ASN A 51 0.97 -2.36 4.14
CA ASN A 51 -0.05 -2.11 3.11
C ASN A 51 -1.03 -1.00 3.49
N TYR A 52 -1.44 -0.93 4.76
CA TYR A 52 -2.27 0.15 5.28
C TYR A 52 -1.53 1.49 5.18
N PHE A 53 -0.26 1.55 5.59
CA PHE A 53 0.58 2.73 5.45
C PHE A 53 0.67 3.19 3.99
N ALA A 54 1.00 2.27 3.08
CA ALA A 54 1.12 2.57 1.66
C ALA A 54 -0.17 3.15 1.07
N THR A 55 -1.32 2.58 1.45
CA THR A 55 -2.65 3.05 1.00
C THR A 55 -2.89 4.50 1.43
N ASN A 56 -2.64 4.82 2.70
CA ASN A 56 -2.86 6.16 3.25
C ASN A 56 -1.84 7.19 2.75
N LEU A 57 -0.63 6.75 2.38
CA LEU A 57 0.39 7.62 1.79
C LEU A 57 0.08 7.95 0.31
N ILE A 58 -0.47 6.99 -0.44
CA ILE A 58 -0.69 7.12 -1.88
C ILE A 58 -1.97 7.86 -2.22
N ILE A 59 -3.05 7.61 -1.47
CA ILE A 59 -4.38 8.12 -1.76
C ILE A 59 -4.54 9.52 -1.16
N ASP A 60 -4.73 10.50 -2.04
CA ASP A 60 -5.27 11.81 -1.68
C ASP A 60 -6.79 11.80 -1.94
N LYS A 61 -7.56 11.56 -0.87
CA LYS A 61 -9.02 11.44 -0.96
C LYS A 61 -9.66 12.79 -1.30
N GLU A 62 -9.17 13.86 -0.69
CA GLU A 62 -9.73 15.21 -0.87
C GLU A 62 -9.61 15.64 -2.33
N LYS A 63 -8.41 15.54 -2.90
CA LYS A 63 -8.18 15.84 -4.31
C LYS A 63 -9.03 15.00 -5.25
N TYR A 64 -9.16 13.69 -4.97
CA TYR A 64 -9.98 12.82 -5.82
C TYR A 64 -11.46 13.22 -5.80
N PHE A 65 -12.01 13.59 -4.65
CA PHE A 65 -13.40 14.03 -4.54
C PHE A 65 -13.65 15.43 -5.12
N GLU A 66 -12.64 16.30 -5.16
CA GLU A 66 -12.71 17.58 -5.88
C GLU A 66 -12.78 17.36 -7.40
N GLU A 67 -12.00 16.42 -7.92
CA GLU A 67 -11.93 16.11 -9.36
C GLU A 67 -13.11 15.25 -9.85
N CYS A 68 -13.62 14.35 -8.99
CA CYS A 68 -14.73 13.46 -9.30
C CYS A 68 -16.00 13.93 -8.58
N ASN A 69 -17.02 14.41 -9.31
CA ASN A 69 -18.34 14.71 -8.74
C ASN A 69 -18.77 13.62 -7.74
N TYR A 70 -19.00 14.03 -6.47
CA TYR A 70 -19.19 13.17 -5.29
C TYR A 70 -20.17 11.99 -5.50
N GLU A 71 -21.16 12.13 -6.39
CA GLU A 71 -22.21 11.13 -6.60
C GLU A 71 -21.73 9.81 -7.24
N ASN A 72 -20.52 9.74 -7.81
CA ASN A 72 -19.99 8.52 -8.45
C ASN A 72 -18.69 7.98 -7.84
N ALA A 73 -18.25 8.48 -6.70
CA ALA A 73 -17.00 8.06 -6.09
C ALA A 73 -17.12 6.65 -5.46
N ARG A 74 -16.79 5.61 -6.23
CA ARG A 74 -16.71 4.22 -5.76
C ARG A 74 -15.29 3.92 -5.28
N THR A 75 -15.15 3.14 -4.20
CA THR A 75 -13.86 2.66 -3.65
C THR A 75 -12.94 2.08 -4.73
N TYR A 76 -13.49 1.29 -5.66
CA TYR A 76 -12.71 0.72 -6.77
C TYR A 76 -12.25 1.75 -7.81
N GLY A 77 -13.02 2.82 -8.03
CA GLY A 77 -12.63 3.94 -8.89
C GLY A 77 -11.45 4.72 -8.30
N LEU A 78 -11.49 4.96 -6.98
CA LEU A 78 -10.39 5.57 -6.23
C LEU A 78 -9.12 4.72 -6.28
N LEU A 79 -9.24 3.41 -6.02
CA LEU A 79 -8.13 2.48 -6.12
C LEU A 79 -7.54 2.45 -7.53
N ASN A 80 -8.37 2.36 -8.57
CA ASN A 80 -7.91 2.35 -9.96
C ASN A 80 -7.24 3.68 -10.37
N HIS A 81 -7.78 4.81 -9.92
CA HIS A 81 -7.18 6.14 -10.18
C HIS A 81 -5.76 6.24 -9.62
N TYR A 82 -5.54 5.76 -8.40
CA TYR A 82 -4.23 5.72 -7.77
C TYR A 82 -3.43 4.45 -8.10
N GLY A 83 -4.03 3.55 -8.88
CA GLY A 83 -3.53 2.26 -9.33
C GLY A 83 -3.10 1.30 -8.21
N LEU A 84 -3.91 1.26 -7.16
CA LEU A 84 -3.79 0.32 -6.07
C LEU A 84 -4.57 -0.97 -6.35
N PRO A 85 -4.12 -2.13 -5.85
CA PRO A 85 -4.86 -3.39 -5.98
C PRO A 85 -6.25 -3.31 -5.37
N GLU A 86 -7.24 -3.99 -5.96
CA GLU A 86 -8.63 -4.00 -5.44
C GLU A 86 -8.74 -4.45 -3.98
N HIS A 87 -7.91 -5.42 -3.57
CA HIS A 87 -7.91 -5.94 -2.21
C HIS A 87 -7.43 -4.91 -1.17
N PHE A 88 -6.91 -3.75 -1.58
CA PHE A 88 -6.60 -2.63 -0.70
C PHE A 88 -7.86 -1.85 -0.29
N ALA A 89 -9.03 -2.15 -0.86
CA ALA A 89 -10.32 -1.58 -0.44
C ALA A 89 -10.59 -1.72 1.07
N ARG A 90 -10.01 -2.74 1.72
CA ARG A 90 -10.10 -2.96 3.17
C ARG A 90 -9.36 -1.92 4.03
N TYR A 91 -8.58 -1.05 3.41
CA TYR A 91 -7.77 -0.02 4.08
C TYR A 91 -8.30 1.41 3.84
N ILE A 92 -9.38 1.55 3.04
CA ILE A 92 -10.01 2.84 2.70
C ILE A 92 -11.15 3.12 3.66
#